data_AF-A0A2U1JMH5-F1
#
_entry.id   AF-A0A2U1JMH5-F1
#
_cell.length_a   1.000
_cell.length_b   1.000
_cell.length_c   1.000
_cell.angle_alpha   90.00
_cell.angle_beta   90.00
_cell.angle_gamma   90.00
#
_symmetry.space_group_name_H-M   'P 1'
#
loop_
_entity.id
_entity.type
_entity.pdbx_description
1 polymer ?
#
loop_
_entity_poly.entity_id
_entity_poly.type
_entity_poly.pdbx_seq_one_letter_code
_entity_poly.pdbx_strand_id
1 'polypeptide(L)'
;MKKPTKKLKINLLQFFSFSFIFFSTFNTNAQKVHYDSIKKQKYVLIDVHKTYERITSEGYESVEMYEYLGNYYFDCKNFKKSKLYFDKLFEKYSLSQISPKSIERYKKIRF
;
A
#
# COMPACT_ATOMS: atom_id res chain seq x y z
N MET A 1 55.17 -57.03 -15.88
CA MET A 1 55.11 -56.96 -14.40
C MET A 1 53.71 -56.53 -13.98
N LYS A 2 52.91 -57.42 -13.37
CA LYS A 2 51.61 -57.04 -12.79
C LYS A 2 51.87 -56.52 -11.37
N LYS A 3 51.57 -55.25 -11.09
CA LYS A 3 51.65 -54.70 -9.72
C LYS A 3 50.56 -55.34 -8.86
N PRO A 4 50.86 -55.83 -7.64
CA PRO A 4 49.84 -56.38 -6.77
C PRO A 4 48.94 -55.24 -6.28
N THR A 5 47.69 -55.21 -6.74
CA THR A 5 46.67 -54.33 -6.17
C THR A 5 46.20 -54.91 -4.85
N LYS A 6 46.69 -54.38 -3.73
CA LYS A 6 46.15 -54.69 -2.40
C LYS A 6 44.68 -54.26 -2.36
N LYS A 7 43.76 -55.21 -2.19
CA LYS A 7 42.35 -54.91 -1.90
C LYS A 7 42.28 -54.22 -0.54
N LEU A 8 41.93 -52.94 -0.53
CA LEU A 8 41.66 -52.21 0.70
C LEU A 8 40.41 -52.81 1.37
N LYS A 9 40.55 -53.43 2.54
CA LYS A 9 39.42 -53.78 3.40
C LYS A 9 39.07 -52.54 4.22
N ILE A 10 38.08 -51.77 3.76
CA ILE A 10 37.54 -50.65 4.53
C ILE A 10 36.68 -51.25 5.65
N ASN A 11 37.07 -51.03 6.90
CA ASN A 11 36.26 -51.44 8.04
C ASN A 11 35.06 -50.48 8.14
N LEU A 12 33.85 -51.01 7.98
CA LEU A 12 32.62 -50.23 7.95
C LEU A 12 32.47 -49.34 9.19
N LEU A 13 32.91 -49.84 10.35
CA LEU A 13 32.89 -49.08 11.60
C LEU A 13 33.84 -47.87 11.55
N GLN A 14 35.05 -48.05 10.99
CA GLN A 14 36.02 -46.95 10.85
C GLN A 14 35.52 -45.89 9.87
N PHE A 15 34.82 -46.30 8.81
CA PHE A 15 34.21 -45.38 7.85
C PHE A 15 33.11 -44.53 8.49
N PHE A 16 32.25 -45.14 9.32
CA PHE A 16 31.21 -44.42 10.07
C PHE A 16 31.81 -43.47 11.11
N SER A 17 32.83 -43.90 11.86
CA SER A 17 33.51 -43.04 12.83
C SER A 17 34.15 -41.82 12.16
N PHE A 18 34.80 -42.00 11.00
CA PHE A 18 35.43 -40.91 10.28
C PHE A 18 34.40 -39.92 9.70
N SER A 19 33.28 -40.44 9.20
CA SER A 19 32.18 -39.62 8.69
C SER A 19 31.55 -38.75 9.78
N PHE A 20 31.38 -39.29 10.99
CA PHE A 20 30.78 -38.56 12.11
C PHE A 20 31.64 -37.38 12.58
N ILE A 21 32.97 -37.54 12.57
CA ILE A 21 33.93 -36.47 12.90
C ILE A 21 33.91 -35.38 11.82
N PHE A 22 33.71 -35.75 10.55
CA PHE A 22 33.67 -34.78 9.44
C PHE A 22 32.40 -33.93 9.44
N PHE A 23 31.28 -34.46 9.94
CA PHE A 23 30.02 -33.72 10.01
C PHE A 23 29.98 -32.65 11.11
N SER A 24 30.77 -32.79 12.17
CA SER A 24 30.76 -31.84 13.29
C SER A 24 31.46 -30.51 12.99
N THR A 25 32.18 -30.41 11.86
CA THR A 25 32.89 -29.18 11.46
C THR A 25 32.07 -28.23 10.59
N PHE A 26 30.83 -28.57 10.22
CA PHE A 26 29.99 -27.71 9.40
C PHE A 26 29.27 -26.65 10.26
N ASN A 27 29.79 -25.42 10.25
CA ASN A 27 29.08 -24.25 10.77
C ASN A 27 28.18 -23.68 9.67
N THR A 28 26.87 -23.64 9.89
CA THR A 28 25.92 -23.00 8.98
C THR A 28 25.61 -21.59 9.50
N ASN A 29 25.92 -20.57 8.69
CA ASN A 29 25.50 -19.21 8.98
C ASN A 29 24.17 -18.95 8.26
N ALA A 30 23.08 -18.82 9.02
CA ALA A 30 21.80 -18.42 8.45
C ALA A 30 21.85 -16.96 8.00
N GLN A 31 21.25 -16.65 6.86
CA GLN A 31 21.15 -15.29 6.37
C GLN A 31 20.31 -14.46 7.35
N LYS A 32 20.91 -13.42 7.96
CA LYS A 32 20.16 -12.44 8.75
C LYS A 32 19.28 -11.65 7.79
N VAL A 33 17.99 -11.95 7.80
CA VAL A 33 16.98 -11.12 7.14
C VAL A 33 16.89 -9.81 7.93
N HIS A 34 17.30 -8.71 7.30
CA HIS A 34 16.98 -7.39 7.80
C HIS A 34 15.49 -7.15 7.55
N TYR A 35 14.67 -7.40 8.57
CA TYR A 35 13.32 -6.89 8.58
C TYR A 35 13.41 -5.38 8.67
N ASP A 36 12.77 -4.71 7.71
CA ASP A 36 12.60 -3.28 7.75
C ASP A 36 11.80 -2.96 9.02
N SER A 37 12.50 -2.57 10.09
CA SER A 37 11.92 -2.21 11.38
C SER A 37 11.26 -0.83 11.31
N ILE A 38 10.78 -0.45 10.12
CA ILE A 38 9.82 0.62 9.97
C ILE A 38 8.66 0.21 10.85
N LYS A 39 8.51 0.91 11.98
CA LYS A 39 7.26 1.04 12.71
C LYS A 39 6.25 1.61 11.71
N LYS A 40 5.75 0.77 10.79
CA LYS A 40 4.73 1.15 9.82
C LYS A 40 3.56 1.59 10.67
N GLN A 41 3.25 2.88 10.65
CA GLN A 41 2.05 3.39 11.29
C GLN A 41 0.90 2.54 10.78
N LYS A 42 0.26 1.78 11.69
CA LYS A 42 -0.83 0.86 11.37
C LYS A 42 -1.97 1.58 10.63
N TYR A 43 -2.08 2.89 10.86
CA TYR A 43 -3.01 3.79 10.19
C TYR A 43 -2.28 5.08 9.86
N VAL A 44 -2.35 5.51 8.61
CA VAL A 44 -2.00 6.88 8.22
C VAL A 44 -3.24 7.74 8.43
N LEU A 45 -3.10 8.85 9.14
CA LEU A 45 -4.17 9.85 9.22
C LEU A 45 -4.29 10.51 7.85
N ILE A 46 -5.29 10.08 7.08
CA ILE A 46 -5.56 10.62 5.75
C ILE A 46 -6.48 11.82 5.90
N ASP A 47 -6.00 12.95 5.39
CA ASP A 47 -6.85 14.12 5.23
C ASP A 47 -7.75 13.92 4.00
N VAL A 48 -9.03 13.62 4.26
CA VAL A 48 -9.98 13.19 3.22
C VAL A 48 -10.16 14.28 2.15
N HIS A 49 -10.35 15.53 2.55
CA HIS A 49 -10.57 16.61 1.58
C HIS A 49 -9.35 16.83 0.69
N LYS A 50 -8.13 16.86 1.24
CA LYS A 50 -6.90 16.98 0.43
C LYS A 50 -6.69 15.81 -0.51
N THR A 51 -7.09 14.61 -0.07
CA THR A 51 -7.02 13.41 -0.91
C THR A 51 -7.96 13.54 -2.09
N TYR A 52 -9.20 13.99 -1.86
CA TYR A 52 -10.17 14.22 -2.94
C TYR A 52 -9.78 15.38 -3.85
N GLU A 53 -9.20 16.46 -3.32
CA GLU A 53 -8.64 17.54 -4.15
C GLU A 53 -7.57 17.00 -5.10
N ARG A 54 -6.65 16.16 -4.60
CA ARG A 54 -5.60 15.55 -5.43
C ARG A 54 -6.18 14.61 -6.48
N ILE A 55 -7.10 13.72 -6.10
CA ILE A 55 -7.66 12.74 -7.02
C ILE A 55 -8.48 13.44 -8.13
N THR A 56 -9.27 14.45 -7.77
CA THR A 56 -10.03 15.24 -8.76
C THR A 56 -9.13 16.12 -9.63
N SER A 57 -7.96 16.56 -9.16
CA SER A 57 -6.99 17.27 -10.03
C SER A 57 -6.32 16.36 -11.06
N GLU A 58 -6.23 15.07 -10.79
CA GLU A 58 -5.72 14.05 -11.72
C GLU A 58 -6.80 13.57 -12.71
N GLY A 59 -8.02 14.12 -12.64
CA GLY A 59 -9.15 13.78 -13.53
C GLY A 59 -9.96 12.55 -13.10
N TYR A 60 -9.66 11.96 -11.96
CA TYR A 60 -10.38 10.81 -11.41
C TYR A 60 -11.55 11.25 -10.53
N GLU A 61 -12.52 11.94 -11.11
CA GLU A 61 -13.68 12.45 -10.37
C GLU A 61 -14.87 11.47 -10.29
N SER A 62 -15.60 11.56 -9.17
CA SER A 62 -16.92 10.95 -8.97
C SER A 62 -17.92 11.99 -8.46
N VAL A 63 -19.21 11.64 -8.51
CA VAL A 63 -20.29 12.45 -7.92
C VAL A 63 -19.97 12.74 -6.46
N GLU A 64 -19.66 11.69 -5.70
CA GLU A 64 -19.42 11.75 -4.26
C GLU A 64 -18.23 12.63 -3.91
N MET A 65 -17.18 12.65 -4.74
CA MET A 65 -16.01 13.51 -4.50
C MET A 65 -16.35 14.98 -4.65
N TYR A 66 -17.05 15.36 -5.72
CA TYR A 66 -17.45 16.75 -5.92
C TYR A 66 -18.52 17.19 -4.92
N GLU A 67 -19.46 16.31 -4.57
CA GLU A 67 -20.40 16.57 -3.48
C GLU A 67 -19.68 16.80 -2.15
N TYR A 68 -18.74 15.92 -1.79
CA TYR A 68 -17.98 16.05 -0.56
C TYR A 68 -17.20 17.37 -0.53
N LEU A 69 -16.45 17.69 -1.57
CA LEU A 69 -15.63 18.90 -1.63
C LEU A 69 -16.48 20.18 -1.62
N GLY A 70 -17.56 20.21 -2.42
CA GLY A 70 -18.50 21.33 -2.45
C GLY A 70 -19.12 21.59 -1.07
N ASN A 71 -19.58 20.53 -0.42
CA ASN A 71 -20.17 20.60 0.93
C ASN A 71 -19.15 20.96 2.01
N TYR A 72 -17.96 20.36 1.98
CA TYR A 72 -16.88 20.63 2.92
C TYR A 72 -16.50 22.12 2.90
N TYR A 73 -16.26 22.68 1.71
CA TYR A 73 -15.91 24.09 1.60
C TYR A 73 -17.06 25.04 1.90
N PHE A 74 -18.32 24.60 1.70
CA PHE A 74 -19.49 25.35 2.16
C PHE A 74 -19.47 25.48 3.69
N ASP A 75 -19.23 24.37 4.39
CA ASP A 75 -19.17 24.33 5.85
C ASP A 75 -17.98 25.13 6.40
N CYS A 76 -16.86 25.17 5.67
CA CYS A 76 -15.72 26.05 5.97
C CYS A 76 -15.96 27.53 5.63
N LYS A 77 -17.14 27.93 5.14
CA LYS A 77 -17.45 29.28 4.63
C LYS A 77 -16.54 29.76 3.50
N ASN A 78 -15.86 28.84 2.82
CA ASN A 78 -15.09 29.12 1.62
C ASN A 78 -15.99 28.96 0.38
N PHE A 79 -16.89 29.92 0.19
CA PHE A 79 -17.90 29.86 -0.86
C PHE A 79 -17.30 29.86 -2.28
N LYS A 80 -16.11 30.44 -2.46
CA LYS A 80 -15.40 30.40 -3.75
C LYS A 80 -15.00 28.97 -4.14
N LYS A 81 -14.35 28.23 -3.23
CA LYS A 81 -14.01 26.81 -3.48
C LYS A 81 -15.25 25.93 -3.52
N SER A 82 -16.21 26.17 -2.64
CA SER A 82 -17.47 25.43 -2.63
C SER A 82 -18.17 25.52 -3.97
N LYS A 83 -18.30 26.74 -4.53
CA LYS A 83 -18.85 26.93 -5.87
C LYS A 83 -18.03 26.20 -6.93
N LEU A 84 -16.71 26.33 -6.92
CA LEU A 84 -15.87 25.66 -7.92
C LEU A 84 -16.19 24.17 -8.05
N TYR A 85 -16.34 23.46 -6.93
CA TYR A 85 -16.65 22.04 -6.94
C TYR A 85 -18.11 21.75 -7.25
N PHE A 86 -19.05 22.58 -6.80
CA PHE A 86 -20.44 22.44 -7.20
C PHE A 86 -20.66 22.73 -8.69
N ASP A 87 -20.03 23.75 -9.26
CA ASP A 87 -20.08 24.03 -10.71
C ASP A 87 -19.67 22.77 -11.50
N LYS A 88 -18.54 22.15 -11.15
CA LYS A 88 -18.08 20.88 -11.74
C LYS A 88 -19.07 19.73 -11.55
N LEU A 89 -19.69 19.63 -10.37
CA LEU A 89 -20.70 18.63 -10.06
C LEU A 89 -21.93 18.77 -10.99
N PHE A 90 -22.48 19.98 -11.09
CA PHE A 90 -23.69 20.27 -11.88
C PHE A 90 -23.42 20.31 -13.38
N GLU A 91 -22.17 20.53 -13.80
CA GLU A 91 -21.76 20.40 -15.20
C GLU A 91 -21.72 18.94 -15.66
N LYS A 92 -21.23 18.03 -14.80
CA LYS A 92 -20.97 16.63 -15.18
C LYS A 92 -22.12 15.66 -14.89
N TYR A 93 -22.97 15.97 -13.92
CA TYR A 93 -23.97 15.03 -13.42
C TYR A 93 -25.38 15.61 -13.44
N SER A 94 -26.36 14.73 -13.65
CA SER A 94 -27.78 15.09 -13.65
C SER A 94 -28.32 15.29 -12.24
N LEU A 95 -29.38 16.09 -12.09
CA LEU A 95 -29.99 16.39 -10.79
C LEU A 95 -30.45 15.16 -10.01
N SER A 96 -30.80 14.06 -10.69
CA SER A 96 -31.19 12.80 -10.05
C SER A 96 -30.02 12.06 -9.37
N GLN A 97 -28.78 12.38 -9.74
CA GLN A 97 -27.57 11.77 -9.18
C GLN A 97 -27.01 12.60 -8.01
N ILE A 98 -27.44 13.85 -7.87
CA ILE A 98 -26.91 14.79 -6.89
C ILE A 98 -27.81 14.78 -5.66
N SER A 99 -27.21 14.77 -4.47
CA SER A 99 -27.96 14.80 -3.22
C SER A 99 -28.75 16.10 -3.06
N PRO A 100 -29.96 16.04 -2.45
CA PRO A 100 -30.76 17.24 -2.18
C PRO A 100 -30.00 18.31 -1.38
N LYS A 101 -29.12 17.89 -0.46
CA LYS A 101 -28.28 18.78 0.33
C LYS A 101 -27.34 19.62 -0.54
N SER A 102 -26.65 18.98 -1.50
CA SER A 102 -25.77 19.69 -2.43
C SER A 102 -26.55 20.65 -3.32
N ILE A 103 -27.73 20.24 -3.80
CA ILE A 103 -28.64 21.10 -4.59
C ILE A 103 -29.05 22.34 -3.80
N GLU A 104 -29.48 22.17 -2.55
CA GLU A 104 -29.90 23.28 -1.71
C GLU A 104 -28.75 24.24 -1.40
N ARG A 105 -27.58 23.70 -1.05
CA ARG A 105 -26.40 24.50 -0.73
C ARG A 105 -25.89 25.28 -1.93
N TYR A 106 -25.85 24.66 -3.11
CA TYR A 106 -25.43 25.36 -4.32
C TYR A 106 -26.32 26.57 -4.63
N LYS A 107 -27.65 26.44 -4.48
CA LYS A 107 -28.60 27.56 -4.63
C LYS A 107 -28.38 28.69 -3.61
N LYS A 108 -27.84 28.38 -2.42
CA LYS A 108 -27.57 29.37 -1.36
C LYS A 108 -26.29 30.18 -1.60
N ILE A 109 -25.37 29.68 -2.43
CA ILE A 109 -24.16 30.42 -2.78
C ILE A 109 -24.54 31.53 -3.78
N ARG A 110 -24.77 32.74 -3.27
CA ARG A 110 -25.01 33.95 -4.07
C ARG A 110 -23.69 34.71 -4.31
N PHE A 111 -23.54 35.32 -5.49
CA PHE A 111 -22.48 36.28 -5.81
C PHE A 111 -23.08 37.67 -5.87
#